data_AF-A0A927RYH7-F1
#
_entry.id   AF-A0A927RYH7-F1
#
_cell.length_a   1.000
_cell.length_b   1.000
_cell.length_c   1.000
_cell.angle_alpha   90.00
_cell.angle_beta   90.00
_cell.angle_gamma   90.00
#
_symmetry.space_group_name_H-M   'P 1'
#
loop_
_entity.id
_entity.type
_entity.pdbx_description
1 polymer ?
#
loop_
_entity_poly.entity_id
_entity_poly.type
_entity_poly.pdbx_seq_one_letter_code
_entity_poly.pdbx_strand_id
1 'polypeptide(L)'
;VEIILKKYIPSLHKSLGVYLPLITTNCAVLGVTMNNISDGLGYGDSLLTALGCGLGFMLAMVLFSGVRSRVEESEPPASFEGLPITLISAAIVSLAFFGFSGVIDRLFG
;
A
#
# COMPACT_ATOMS: atom_id res chain seq x y z
N VAL A 1 8.68 8.40 -14.04
CA VAL A 1 7.27 8.08 -14.40
C VAL A 1 6.49 9.31 -14.86
N GLU A 2 6.68 10.47 -14.23
CA GLU A 2 5.98 11.74 -14.55
C GLU A 2 5.96 12.11 -16.04
N ILE A 3 7.12 12.06 -16.71
CA ILE A 3 7.26 12.40 -18.13
C ILE A 3 6.47 11.45 -19.05
N ILE A 4 6.46 10.16 -18.70
CA ILE A 4 5.71 9.12 -19.45
C ILE A 4 4.21 9.36 -19.26
N LEU A 5 3.77 9.61 -18.03
CA LEU A 5 2.37 9.83 -17.71
C LEU A 5 1.82 11.10 -18.38
N LYS A 6 2.62 12.18 -18.39
CA LYS A 6 2.30 13.43 -19.08
C LYS A 6 2.13 13.26 -20.59
N LYS A 7 2.86 12.32 -21.20
CA LYS A 7 2.86 12.08 -22.65
C LYS A 7 1.78 11.09 -23.11
N TYR A 8 1.55 10.02 -22.36
CA TYR A 8 0.65 8.94 -22.78
C TYR A 8 -0.74 9.01 -22.14
N ILE A 9 -0.88 9.54 -20.91
CA ILE A 9 -2.15 9.56 -20.17
C ILE A 9 -2.31 10.90 -19.41
N PRO A 10 -2.63 12.00 -20.12
CA PRO A 10 -2.70 13.33 -19.52
C PRO A 10 -3.83 13.49 -18.50
N SER A 11 -4.91 12.69 -18.60
CA SER A 11 -6.00 12.68 -17.62
C SER A 11 -5.51 12.24 -16.24
N LEU A 12 -4.71 11.17 -16.17
CA LEU A 12 -4.20 10.63 -14.92
C LEU A 12 -3.12 11.53 -14.31
N HIS A 13 -2.29 12.19 -15.14
CA HIS A 13 -1.33 13.17 -14.65
C HIS A 13 -2.01 14.39 -13.99
N LYS A 14 -3.18 14.83 -14.48
CA LYS A 14 -3.94 15.92 -13.84
C LYS A 14 -4.49 15.54 -12.47
N SER A 15 -4.95 14.30 -12.30
CA SER A 15 -5.49 13.80 -11.02
C SER A 15 -4.41 13.39 -10.02
N LEU A 16 -3.26 12.90 -10.51
CA LEU A 16 -2.23 12.26 -9.67
C LEU A 16 -0.92 13.06 -9.57
N GLY A 17 -0.81 14.23 -10.20
CA GLY A 17 0.45 14.97 -10.35
C GLY A 17 1.21 15.24 -9.05
N VAL A 18 0.51 15.68 -7.99
CA VAL A 18 1.12 15.93 -6.67
C VAL A 18 1.42 14.63 -5.92
N TYR A 19 0.68 13.56 -6.21
CA TYR A 19 0.86 12.26 -5.55
C TYR A 19 2.01 11.45 -6.13
N LEU A 20 2.44 11.72 -7.37
CA LEU A 20 3.55 11.00 -8.03
C LEU A 20 4.89 11.10 -7.25
N PRO A 21 5.33 12.28 -6.81
CA PRO A 21 6.49 12.41 -5.91
C PRO A 21 6.23 11.79 -4.54
N LEU A 22 5.02 11.94 -4.00
CA LEU A 22 4.66 11.43 -2.67
C LEU A 22 4.63 9.89 -2.61
N ILE A 23 4.41 9.20 -3.74
CA ILE A 23 4.53 7.75 -3.85
C ILE A 23 5.99 7.31 -3.67
N THR A 24 6.96 8.05 -4.23
CA THR A 24 8.38 7.67 -4.14
C THR A 24 8.96 7.79 -2.73
N THR A 25 8.37 8.65 -1.89
CA THR A 25 8.74 8.83 -0.48
C THR A 25 7.83 8.07 0.47
N ASN A 26 7.02 7.12 -0.04
CA ASN A 26 6.16 6.29 0.78
C ASN A 26 6.98 5.36 1.69
N CYS A 27 6.47 5.13 2.90
CA CYS A 27 7.10 4.27 3.90
C CYS A 27 7.30 2.81 3.45
N ALA A 28 6.40 2.27 2.62
CA ALA A 28 6.53 0.92 2.09
C ALA A 28 7.72 0.81 1.12
N VAL A 29 7.91 1.80 0.25
CA VAL A 29 9.02 1.82 -0.72
C VAL A 29 10.36 1.94 0.00
N LEU A 30 10.45 2.86 0.97
CA LEU A 30 11.64 3.02 1.80
C LEU A 30 11.94 1.76 2.63
N GLY A 31 10.90 1.14 3.21
CA GLY A 31 11.03 -0.11 3.98
C GLY A 31 11.62 -1.26 3.17
N VAL A 32 11.15 -1.47 1.94
CA VAL A 32 11.69 -2.50 1.03
C VAL A 32 13.15 -2.24 0.71
N THR A 33 13.52 -1.00 0.41
CA THR A 33 14.92 -0.66 0.12
C THR A 33 15.82 -0.88 1.32
N MET A 34 15.35 -0.55 2.53
CA MET A 34 16.12 -0.73 3.76
C MET A 34 16.25 -2.21 4.11
N ASN A 35 15.18 -3.00 3.99
CA ASN A 35 15.20 -4.44 4.21
C ASN A 35 16.19 -5.12 3.26
N ASN A 36 16.18 -4.73 1.99
CA ASN A 36 17.07 -5.28 0.98
C ASN A 36 18.57 -5.03 1.28
N ILE A 37 18.88 -3.87 1.87
CA ILE A 37 20.24 -3.52 2.32
C ILE A 37 20.61 -4.31 3.58
N SER A 38 19.69 -4.41 4.55
CA SER A 38 19.90 -5.13 5.82
C SER A 38 20.11 -6.63 5.61
N ASP A 39 19.39 -7.24 4.69
CA ASP A 39 19.47 -8.68 4.39
C ASP A 39 20.65 -9.02 3.45
N GLY A 40 21.33 -8.01 2.89
CA GLY A 40 22.49 -8.22 2.02
C GLY A 40 22.17 -8.99 0.73
N LEU A 41 20.95 -8.84 0.20
CA LEU A 41 20.47 -9.63 -0.94
C LEU A 41 21.26 -9.30 -2.23
N GLY A 42 21.48 -10.34 -3.05
CA GLY A 42 22.02 -10.17 -4.40
C GLY A 42 21.05 -9.42 -5.30
N TYR A 43 21.52 -8.91 -6.45
CA TYR A 43 20.69 -8.11 -7.38
C TYR A 43 19.42 -8.85 -7.85
N GLY A 44 19.52 -10.16 -8.12
CA GLY A 44 18.38 -10.98 -8.54
C GLY A 44 17.32 -11.13 -7.45
N ASP A 45 17.74 -11.49 -6.24
CA ASP A 45 16.84 -11.67 -5.09
C ASP A 45 16.20 -10.35 -4.65
N SER A 46 16.96 -9.25 -4.75
CA SER A 46 16.47 -7.89 -4.51
C SER A 46 15.31 -7.51 -5.44
N LEU A 47 15.45 -7.85 -6.73
CA LEU A 47 14.43 -7.61 -7.75
C LEU A 47 13.16 -8.39 -7.47
N LEU A 48 13.31 -9.67 -7.10
CA LEU A 48 12.18 -10.53 -6.79
C LEU A 48 11.46 -10.09 -5.51
N THR A 49 12.22 -9.69 -4.48
CA THR A 49 11.70 -9.15 -3.22
C THR A 49 10.93 -7.85 -3.47
N ALA A 50 11.50 -6.92 -4.25
CA ALA A 50 10.83 -5.67 -4.58
C ALA A 50 9.54 -5.89 -5.38
N LEU A 51 9.51 -6.84 -6.32
CA LEU A 51 8.29 -7.22 -7.04
C LEU A 51 7.24 -7.84 -6.11
N GLY A 52 7.65 -8.77 -5.23
CA GLY A 52 6.77 -9.40 -4.25
C GLY A 52 6.14 -8.37 -3.30
N CYS A 53 6.95 -7.48 -2.73
CA CYS A 53 6.47 -6.41 -1.86
C CYS A 53 5.57 -5.42 -2.61
N GLY A 54 5.88 -5.10 -3.86
CA GLY A 54 5.04 -4.22 -4.70
C GLY A 54 3.66 -4.83 -4.97
N LEU A 55 3.60 -6.12 -5.31
CA LEU A 55 2.33 -6.84 -5.50
C LEU A 55 1.54 -6.97 -4.19
N GLY A 56 2.22 -7.24 -3.07
CA GLY A 56 1.60 -7.28 -1.75
C GLY A 56 1.00 -5.92 -1.35
N PHE A 57 1.74 -4.83 -1.56
CA PHE A 57 1.25 -3.48 -1.31
C PHE A 57 0.05 -3.12 -2.19
N MET A 58 0.07 -3.51 -3.47
CA MET A 58 -1.06 -3.34 -4.38
C MET A 58 -2.31 -4.06 -3.85
N LEU A 59 -2.18 -5.33 -3.44
CA LEU A 59 -3.28 -6.10 -2.88
C LEU A 59 -3.84 -5.45 -1.60
N ALA A 60 -2.96 -5.01 -0.70
CA ALA A 60 -3.35 -4.34 0.53
C ALA A 60 -4.13 -3.04 0.27
N MET A 61 -3.68 -2.22 -0.70
CA MET A 61 -4.36 -0.97 -1.07
C MET A 61 -5.72 -1.21 -1.73
N VAL A 62 -5.88 -2.28 -2.53
CA VAL A 62 -7.18 -2.66 -3.12
C VAL A 62 -8.16 -3.07 -2.02
N LEU A 63 -7.73 -3.89 -1.06
CA LEU A 63 -8.58 -4.29 0.07
C LEU A 63 -8.95 -3.08 0.94
N PHE A 64 -7.99 -2.21 1.24
CA PHE A 64 -8.24 -0.98 1.99
C PHE A 64 -9.24 -0.06 1.30
N SER A 65 -9.12 0.13 -0.01
CA SER A 65 -10.09 0.90 -0.81
C SER A 65 -11.50 0.30 -0.72
N GLY A 66 -11.61 -1.03 -0.80
CA GLY A 66 -12.89 -1.74 -0.65
C GLY A 66 -13.52 -1.53 0.73
N VAL A 67 -12.75 -1.72 1.81
CA VAL A 67 -13.24 -1.51 3.17
C VAL A 67 -13.63 -0.04 3.38
N ARG A 68 -12.77 0.89 2.96
CA ARG A 68 -13.04 2.33 3.06
C ARG A 68 -14.35 2.72 2.38
N SER A 69 -14.55 2.28 1.13
CA SER A 69 -15.76 2.59 0.37
C SER A 69 -17.03 2.07 1.04
N ARG A 70 -16.97 0.88 1.66
CA ARG A 70 -18.13 0.31 2.37
C ARG A 70 -18.46 1.04 3.66
N VAL A 71 -17.44 1.52 4.35
CA VAL A 71 -17.65 2.25 5.59
C VAL A 71 -18.14 3.68 5.30
N GLU A 72 -17.69 4.32 4.22
CA GLU A 72 -18.23 5.61 3.76
C GLU A 72 -19.72 5.49 3.35
N GLU A 73 -20.14 4.36 2.77
CA GLU A 73 -21.54 4.09 2.41
C GLU A 73 -22.47 3.90 3.63
N SER A 74 -21.92 3.59 4.80
CA SER A 74 -22.69 3.36 6.04
C SER A 74 -23.08 4.63 6.82
N GLU A 75 -22.89 5.82 6.23
CA GLU A 75 -23.20 7.14 6.83
C GLU A 75 -22.70 7.29 8.28
N PRO A 76 -21.37 7.28 8.50
CA PRO A 76 -20.80 7.40 9.83
C PRO A 76 -21.14 8.77 10.46
N PRO A 77 -21.27 8.85 11.80
CA PRO A 77 -21.58 10.11 12.48
C PRO A 77 -20.50 11.17 12.20
N ALA A 78 -20.90 12.45 12.14
CA ALA A 78 -20.07 13.58 11.69
C ALA A 78 -18.67 13.69 12.31
N SER A 79 -18.46 13.19 13.54
CA SER A 79 -17.15 13.16 14.19
C SER A 79 -16.15 12.16 13.60
N PHE A 80 -16.62 11.16 12.84
CA PHE A 80 -15.79 10.13 12.24
C PHE A 80 -15.61 10.29 10.72
N GLU A 81 -16.30 11.22 10.08
CA GLU A 81 -16.20 11.43 8.65
C GLU A 81 -14.80 11.82 8.17
N GLY A 82 -14.40 11.32 7.00
CA GLY A 82 -13.11 11.62 6.38
C GLY A 82 -11.94 10.90 7.03
N LEU A 83 -11.03 11.64 7.68
CA LEU A 83 -9.76 11.08 8.16
C LEU A 83 -9.90 10.02 9.26
N PRO A 84 -10.72 10.22 10.33
CA PRO A 84 -10.80 9.26 11.42
C PRO A 84 -11.26 7.87 10.95
N ILE A 85 -12.27 7.79 10.10
CA ILE A 85 -12.77 6.51 9.59
C ILE A 85 -11.80 5.82 8.64
N THR A 86 -11.01 6.59 7.87
CA THR A 86 -9.93 6.02 7.06
C THR A 86 -8.82 5.41 7.90
N LEU A 87 -8.49 5.99 9.06
CA LEU A 87 -7.51 5.42 9.99
C LEU A 87 -8.04 4.16 10.67
N ILE A 88 -9.32 4.13 11.05
CA ILE A 88 -9.97 2.94 11.64
C ILE A 88 -10.01 1.79 10.64
N SER A 89 -10.43 2.06 9.39
CA SER A 89 -10.44 1.04 8.34
C SER A 89 -9.03 0.54 8.03
N ALA A 90 -8.01 1.41 8.04
CA ALA A 90 -6.62 1.00 7.88
C ALA A 90 -6.15 0.07 9.02
N ALA A 91 -6.54 0.37 10.27
CA ALA A 91 -6.22 -0.45 11.42
C ALA A 91 -6.88 -1.85 11.34
N ILE A 92 -8.16 -1.92 10.94
CA ILE A 92 -8.87 -3.19 10.77
C ILE A 92 -8.22 -4.05 9.68
N VAL A 93 -7.87 -3.43 8.53
CA VAL A 93 -7.18 -4.13 7.44
C VAL A 93 -5.81 -4.62 7.89
N SER A 94 -5.04 -3.81 8.64
CA SER A 94 -3.76 -4.23 9.21
C SER A 94 -3.91 -5.43 10.16
N LEU A 95 -4.93 -5.42 11.02
CA LEU A 95 -5.21 -6.53 11.93
C LEU A 95 -5.52 -7.84 11.19
N ALA A 96 -6.25 -7.76 10.08
CA ALA A 96 -6.54 -8.91 9.23
C ALA A 96 -5.26 -9.52 8.63
N PHE A 97 -4.31 -8.67 8.19
CA PHE A 97 -3.00 -9.13 7.70
C PHE A 97 -2.12 -9.72 8.81
N PHE A 98 -2.12 -9.11 10.00
CA PHE A 98 -1.41 -9.67 11.16
C PHE A 98 -1.92 -11.07 11.54
N GLY A 99 -3.23 -11.30 11.45
CA GLY A 99 -3.84 -12.62 11.67
C GLY A 99 -3.32 -13.67 10.69
N PHE A 100 -3.04 -13.30 9.44
CA PHE A 100 -2.45 -14.20 8.44
C PHE A 100 -1.00 -14.57 8.73
N SER A 101 -0.21 -13.65 9.31
CA SER A 101 1.19 -13.91 9.69
C SER A 101 1.31 -15.11 10.64
N GLY A 102 0.45 -15.17 11.66
CA GLY A 102 0.45 -16.28 12.62
C GLY A 102 -0.01 -17.62 12.05
N VAL A 103 -0.75 -17.61 10.93
CA VAL A 103 -1.13 -18.84 10.21
C VAL A 103 0.03 -19.35 9.37
N ILE A 104 0.77 -18.45 8.70
CA ILE A 104 1.93 -18.80 7.88
C ILE A 104 3.03 -19.43 8.75
N ASP A 105 3.32 -18.85 9.91
CA ASP A 105 4.32 -19.38 10.85
C ASP A 105 3.98 -20.79 11.35
N ARG A 106 2.69 -21.11 11.53
CA ARG A 106 2.25 -22.46 11.95
C ARG A 106 2.14 -23.48 10.83
N LEU A 107 2.07 -23.02 9.57
CA LEU A 107 1.89 -23.89 8.42
C LEU A 107 3.22 -24.23 7.73
N PHE A 108 4.22 -23.34 7.82
CA PHE A 108 5.50 -23.47 7.13
C PHE A 108 6.74 -23.41 8.05
N GLY A 109 6.54 -23.16 9.36
CA GLY A 109 7.58 -23.27 10.39
C GLY A 109 7.49 -24.58 11.15
#